data_AF-A0A946LGK3-F1
#
_entry.id   AF-A0A946LGK3-F1
#
_cell.length_a   1.000
_cell.length_b   1.000
_cell.length_c   1.000
_cell.angle_alpha   90.00
_cell.angle_beta   90.00
_cell.angle_gamma   90.00
#
_symmetry.space_group_name_H-M   'P 1'
#
loop_
_entity.id
_entity.type
_entity.pdbx_description
1 polymer ?
#
loop_
_entity_poly.entity_id
_entity_poly.type
_entity_poly.pdbx_seq_one_letter_code
_entity_poly.pdbx_strand_id
1 'polypeptide(L)' 'VELVKELMQKTSTKTGLKTFVHIIDKVYKTGRKYTADFKENMRIVFDDFLPRWNYRALPAQLSNGKVI' A
#
# COMPACT_ATOMS: atom_id res chain seq x y z
N VAL A 1 11.40 0.54 19.77
CA VAL A 1 10.52 1.06 18.69
C VAL A 1 9.94 2.42 19.07
N GLU A 2 9.50 2.62 20.31
CA GLU A 2 8.90 3.90 20.75
C GLU A 2 9.82 5.11 20.60
N LEU A 3 11.09 5.00 20.99
CA LEU A 3 12.08 6.07 20.82
C LEU A 3 12.21 6.52 19.34
N VAL A 4 12.19 5.58 18.41
CA VAL A 4 12.28 5.89 16.97
C VAL A 4 11.03 6.63 16.51
N LYS A 5 9.85 6.21 16.95
CA LYS A 5 8.58 6.90 16.68
C LYS A 5 8.61 8.33 17.21
N GLU A 6 9.05 8.55 18.45
CA GLU A 6 9.17 9.89 19.03
C GLU A 6 10.11 10.80 18.24
N LEU A 7 11.26 10.27 17.80
CA LEU A 7 12.20 11.02 16.98
C LEU A 7 11.61 11.37 15.61
N MET A 8 10.93 10.42 14.96
CA MET A 8 10.28 10.66 13.66
C MET A 8 9.14 11.69 13.76
N GLN A 9 8.41 11.73 14.87
CA GLN A 9 7.35 12.73 15.10
C GLN A 9 7.87 14.17 15.21
N LYS A 10 9.15 14.37 15.55
CA LYS A 10 9.79 15.70 15.63
C LYS A 10 10.22 16.26 14.27
N THR A 11 9.89 15.58 13.17
CA THR A 11 10.19 16.05 11.80
C THR A 11 9.57 17.43 11.56
N SER A 12 10.39 18.37 11.09
CA SER A 12 9.95 19.71 10.70
C SER A 12 9.99 19.86 9.17
N THR A 13 9.03 20.57 8.61
CA THR A 13 8.93 20.81 7.16
C THR A 13 8.98 22.31 6.89
N LYS A 14 9.60 22.71 5.77
CA LYS A 14 9.81 24.12 5.41
C LYS A 14 8.49 24.92 5.26
N THR A 15 7.41 24.24 4.90
CA THR A 15 6.10 24.85 4.61
C THR A 15 5.04 24.56 5.68
N GLY A 16 5.42 23.99 6.84
CA GLY A 16 4.52 23.87 7.99
C GLY A 16 3.58 22.65 8.01
N LEU A 17 3.82 21.64 7.16
CA LEU A 17 3.14 20.35 7.26
C LEU A 17 3.51 19.64 8.56
N LYS A 18 2.51 19.01 9.20
CA LYS A 18 2.67 18.22 10.43
C LYS A 18 2.88 16.74 10.11
N THR A 19 3.75 16.08 10.89
CA THR A 19 4.04 14.64 10.75
C THR A 19 3.36 13.84 11.86
N PHE A 20 2.67 12.77 11.48
CA PHE A 20 2.08 11.80 12.41
C PHE A 20 2.72 10.43 12.16
N VAL A 21 3.04 9.71 13.23
CA VAL A 21 3.70 8.40 13.15
C VAL A 21 2.89 7.38 13.92
N HIS A 22 2.49 6.32 13.23
CA HIS A 22 1.74 5.20 13.78
C HIS A 22 2.54 3.91 13.55
N ILE A 23 2.71 3.11 14.60
CA ILE A 23 3.28 1.77 14.49
C ILE A 23 2.10 0.81 14.25
N ILE A 24 2.15 0.08 13.14
CA ILE A 24 1.18 -0.98 12.85
C ILE A 24 1.67 -2.26 13.52
N ASP A 25 1.15 -2.56 14.70
CA ASP A 25 1.43 -3.80 15.43
C ASP A 25 0.54 -4.95 14.93
N LYS A 26 0.66 -5.27 13.64
CA LYS A 26 -0.04 -6.39 13.02
C LYS A 26 0.95 -7.23 12.23
N VAL A 27 0.86 -8.54 12.43
CA VAL A 27 1.58 -9.50 11.60
C VAL A 27 0.92 -9.56 10.22
N TYR A 28 1.61 -9.06 9.20
CA TYR A 28 1.20 -9.24 7.82
C TYR A 28 1.39 -10.70 7.45
N LYS A 29 0.29 -11.44 7.39
CA LYS A 29 0.32 -12.86 6.98
C LYS A 29 0.85 -12.96 5.55
N THR A 30 2.01 -13.56 5.39
CA THR A 30 2.55 -13.97 4.10
C THR A 30 1.77 -15.16 3.54
N GLY A 31 1.76 -15.32 2.22
CA GLY A 31 1.18 -16.51 1.59
C GLY A 31 -0.34 -16.49 1.36
N ARG A 32 -0.96 -15.30 1.25
CA ARG A 32 -2.32 -15.22 0.68
C ARG A 32 -2.30 -15.86 -0.70
N LYS A 33 -3.07 -16.94 -0.87
CA LYS A 33 -3.17 -17.66 -2.14
C LYS A 33 -3.89 -16.76 -3.14
N TYR A 34 -3.31 -16.64 -4.32
CA TYR A 34 -3.87 -15.95 -5.47
C TYR A 34 -3.75 -16.90 -6.68
N THR A 35 -4.51 -16.66 -7.74
CA THR A 35 -4.48 -17.52 -8.94
C THR A 35 -3.09 -17.48 -9.59
N ALA A 36 -2.60 -18.59 -10.14
CA ALA A 36 -1.22 -18.66 -10.65
C ALA A 36 -0.89 -17.55 -11.66
N ASP A 37 -1.88 -17.15 -12.45
CA ASP A 37 -1.82 -16.16 -13.51
C ASP A 37 -2.01 -14.71 -13.04
N PHE A 38 -2.34 -14.49 -11.76
CA PHE A 38 -2.67 -13.15 -11.23
C PHE A 38 -1.55 -12.13 -11.48
N LYS A 39 -0.29 -12.49 -11.24
CA LYS A 39 0.82 -11.53 -11.39
C LYS A 39 1.06 -11.13 -12.85
N GLU A 40 0.81 -12.03 -13.78
CA GLU A 40 1.03 -11.82 -15.21
C GLU A 40 -0.14 -11.04 -15.83
N ASN A 41 -1.37 -11.34 -15.39
CA ASN A 41 -2.59 -10.79 -15.98
C ASN A 41 -3.20 -9.62 -15.20
N MET A 42 -2.68 -9.27 -14.01
CA MET A 42 -3.21 -8.16 -13.24
C MET A 42 -2.99 -6.83 -13.98
N ARG A 43 -4.09 -6.18 -14.34
CA ARG A 43 -4.03 -4.85 -14.96
C ARG A 43 -3.69 -3.81 -13.91
N ILE A 44 -2.47 -3.28 -13.98
CA ILE A 44 -2.02 -2.15 -13.15
C ILE A 44 -2.18 -0.85 -13.96
N VAL A 45 -2.86 0.13 -13.38
CA VAL A 45 -2.94 1.49 -13.92
C VAL A 45 -2.15 2.41 -13.00
N PHE A 46 -1.16 3.10 -13.57
CA PHE A 46 -0.36 4.07 -12.84
C PHE A 46 -1.07 5.42 -12.80
N ASP A 47 -0.85 6.15 -11.72
CA ASP A 47 -1.38 7.50 -11.56
C ASP A 47 -0.74 8.47 -12.56
N ASP A 48 -1.53 9.37 -13.15
CA ASP A 48 -1.06 10.29 -14.18
C ASP A 48 -0.04 11.31 -13.65
N PHE A 49 -0.15 11.71 -12.37
CA PHE A 49 0.69 12.73 -11.77
C PHE A 49 1.91 12.14 -11.05
N LEU A 50 1.75 10.99 -10.38
CA LEU A 50 2.82 10.31 -9.65
C LEU A 50 2.93 8.81 -10.01
N PRO A 51 3.21 8.47 -11.28
CA PRO A 51 3.19 7.08 -11.76
C PRO A 51 4.24 6.18 -11.08
N ARG A 52 5.31 6.75 -10.53
CA ARG A 52 6.34 5.99 -9.80
C ARG A 52 5.93 5.65 -8.37
N TRP A 53 4.96 6.37 -7.81
CA TRP A 53 4.60 6.28 -6.39
C TRP A 53 3.20 5.69 -6.20
N ASN A 54 2.29 5.95 -7.15
CA ASN A 54 0.88 5.62 -7.03
C ASN A 54 0.44 4.75 -8.22
N TYR A 55 -0.27 3.67 -7.89
CA TYR A 55 -0.87 2.78 -8.88
C TYR A 55 -2.14 2.13 -8.31
N ARG A 56 -3.00 1.62 -9.20
CA ARG A 56 -4.20 0.86 -8.86
C ARG A 56 -4.21 -0.46 -9.63
N ALA A 57 -4.45 -1.55 -8.90
CA ALA A 57 -4.78 -2.84 -9.51
C ALA A 57 -6.26 -2.86 -9.91
N LEU A 58 -6.53 -3.15 -11.18
CA LEU A 58 -7.88 -3.26 -11.74
C LEU A 58 -8.15 -4.72 -12.09
N PRO A 59 -8.64 -5.52 -11.12
CA PRO A 59 -9.00 -6.90 -11.40
C PRO A 59 -10.08 -6.95 -12.48
N ALA A 60 -9.97 -7.91 -13.40
CA ALA A 60 -11.06 -8.21 -14.31
C ALA A 60 -12.27 -8.65 -13.49
N GLN A 61 -13.46 -8.18 -13.88
CA GLN A 61 -14.70 -8.62 -13.25
C GLN A 61 -14.87 -10.13 -13.54
N LEU A 62 -14.71 -10.95 -12.51
CA LEU A 62 -15.10 -12.36 -12.59
C LEU A 62 -16.62 -12.39 -12.73
N SER A 63 -17.13 -12.88 -13.86
CA SER A 63 -18.51 -13.35 -13.92
C SER A 63 -18.65 -14.46 -12.85
N ASN A 64 -19.41 -14.16 -11.80
CA ASN A 64 -19.75 -15.04 -10.66
C ASN A 64 -18.63 -15.31 -9.63
N GLY A 65 -17.94 -14.25 -9.21
CA GLY A 65 -16.80 -14.33 -8.27
C GLY A 65 -17.14 -14.81 -6.85
N LYS A 66 -16.66 -16.01 -6.49
CA LYS A 66 -16.27 -16.31 -5.11
C LYS A 66 -14.86 -15.74 -4.90
N VAL A 67 -14.78 -14.60 -4.22
CA VAL A 67 -13.51 -14.09 -3.69
C VAL A 67 -13.18 -14.94 -2.45
N ILE A 68 -12.07 -15.68 -2.50
CA ILE A 68 -11.51 -16.42 -1.36
C ILE A 68 -10.72 -15.50 -0.43
#